data_AF-A0A813HMU9-F1
#
_entry.id   AF-A0A813HMU9-F1
#
_cell.length_a   1.000
_cell.length_b   1.000
_cell.length_c   1.000
_cell.angle_alpha   90.00
_cell.angle_beta   90.00
_cell.angle_gamma   90.00
#
_symmetry.space_group_name_H-M   'P 1'
#
loop_
_entity.id
_entity.type
_entity.pdbx_description
1 polymer ?
#
loop_
_entity_poly.entity_id
_entity_poly.type
_entity_poly.pdbx_seq_one_letter_code
_entity_poly.pdbx_strand_id
1 'polypeptide(L)'
;VAVTKAAAKLCSEVTRELFRLRLSEARETLEASLQLVRSQHLPEECAVQLRPLAGLLLQSTLKGLSAKFKAECVFHRRGGQGPGGPEVAAWCTLLADSELLGTNVAEELWQHLAEEAKRTLAAAGLGEYEDVAGAQREASGAAVAVELLQ
;
A
#
# COMPACT_ATOMS: atom_id res chain seq x y z
N VAL A 1 6.98 12.30 26.60
CA VAL A 1 6.44 11.24 27.48
C VAL A 1 4.96 10.95 27.24
N ALA A 2 4.02 11.90 27.42
CA ALA A 2 2.59 11.64 27.21
C ALA A 2 2.25 11.28 25.74
N VAL A 3 2.79 12.04 24.78
CA VAL A 3 2.64 11.79 23.34
C VAL A 3 3.22 10.43 22.94
N THR A 4 4.38 10.07 23.48
CA THR A 4 5.04 8.78 23.23
C THR A 4 4.21 7.60 23.73
N LYS A 5 3.62 7.71 24.93
CA LYS A 5 2.72 6.69 25.48
C LYS A 5 1.43 6.57 24.65
N ALA A 6 0.88 7.70 24.20
CA ALA A 6 -0.30 7.70 23.34
C ALA A 6 0.00 7.06 21.98
N ALA A 7 1.11 7.44 21.34
CA ALA A 7 1.55 6.87 20.07
C ALA A 7 1.87 5.37 20.20
N ALA A 8 2.52 4.94 21.28
CA ALA A 8 2.81 3.53 21.51
C ALA A 8 1.53 2.69 21.70
N LYS A 9 0.56 3.22 22.45
CA LYS A 9 -0.74 2.59 22.63
C LYS A 9 -1.51 2.54 21.31
N LEU A 10 -1.51 3.64 20.55
CA LEU A 10 -2.13 3.70 19.22
C LEU A 10 -1.53 2.65 18.29
N CYS A 11 -0.20 2.56 18.16
CA CYS A 11 0.45 1.55 17.33
C CYS A 11 0.05 0.13 17.75
N SER A 12 -0.02 -0.14 19.05
CA SER A 12 -0.41 -1.47 19.56
C SER A 12 -1.87 -1.81 19.26
N GLU A 13 -2.80 -0.86 19.43
CA GLU A 13 -4.22 -1.07 19.14
C GLU A 13 -4.47 -1.20 17.63
N VAL A 14 -3.87 -0.31 16.83
CA VAL A 14 -3.94 -0.37 15.36
C VAL A 14 -3.40 -1.69 14.84
N THR A 15 -2.29 -2.20 15.39
CA THR A 15 -1.73 -3.49 14.94
C THR A 15 -2.73 -4.63 15.14
N ARG A 16 -3.54 -4.59 16.21
CA ARG A 16 -4.61 -5.59 16.46
C ARG A 16 -5.80 -5.42 15.52
N GLU A 17 -6.12 -4.17 15.17
CA GLU A 17 -7.29 -3.80 14.38
C GLU A 17 -6.98 -3.68 12.87
N LEU A 18 -5.73 -3.90 12.43
CA LEU A 18 -5.28 -3.77 11.03
C LEU A 18 -6.16 -4.49 10.02
N PHE A 19 -6.72 -5.65 10.40
CA PHE A 19 -7.60 -6.47 9.56
C PHE A 19 -9.04 -5.94 9.45
N ARG A 20 -9.46 -5.04 10.34
CA ARG A 20 -10.77 -4.38 10.32
C ARG A 20 -10.75 -3.06 9.56
N LEU A 21 -9.59 -2.43 9.45
CA LEU A 21 -9.40 -1.24 8.62
C LEU A 21 -9.61 -1.58 7.14
N ARG A 22 -10.06 -0.61 6.34
CA ARG A 22 -10.01 -0.67 4.86
C ARG A 22 -8.56 -0.66 4.36
N LEU A 23 -8.34 -0.95 3.07
CA LEU A 23 -6.99 -0.89 2.49
C LEU A 23 -6.42 0.52 2.63
N SER A 24 -7.19 1.55 2.27
CA SER A 24 -6.77 2.95 2.36
C SER A 24 -6.38 3.36 3.78
N GLU A 25 -7.21 3.00 4.75
CA GLU A 25 -7.00 3.32 6.17
C GLU A 25 -5.72 2.65 6.72
N ALA A 26 -5.43 1.41 6.33
CA ALA A 26 -4.19 0.77 6.74
C ALA A 26 -2.96 1.38 6.08
N ARG A 27 -3.06 1.76 4.81
CA ARG A 27 -1.99 2.45 4.09
C ARG A 27 -1.65 3.76 4.80
N GLU A 28 -2.66 4.60 5.01
CA GLU A 28 -2.51 5.91 5.67
C GLU A 28 -1.97 5.78 7.09
N THR A 29 -2.45 4.79 7.84
CA THR A 29 -1.97 4.56 9.21
C THR A 29 -0.51 4.11 9.23
N LEU A 30 -0.12 3.22 8.31
CA LEU A 30 1.27 2.78 8.18
C LEU A 30 2.17 3.95 7.78
N GLU A 31 1.79 4.68 6.73
CA GLU A 31 2.52 5.83 6.22
C GLU A 31 2.72 6.89 7.31
N ALA A 32 1.65 7.30 8.00
CA ALA A 32 1.71 8.26 9.09
C ALA A 32 2.59 7.77 10.25
N SER A 33 2.56 6.48 10.56
CA SER A 33 3.40 5.91 11.62
C SER A 33 4.88 5.93 11.26
N LEU A 34 5.23 5.61 10.01
CA LEU A 34 6.61 5.67 9.53
C LEU A 34 7.11 7.12 9.45
N GLN A 35 6.28 8.04 8.94
CA GLN A 35 6.61 9.47 8.88
C GLN A 35 6.80 10.07 10.28
N LEU A 36 5.96 9.70 11.26
CA LEU A 36 6.11 10.16 12.64
C LEU A 36 7.47 9.78 13.22
N VAL A 37 7.92 8.55 12.97
CA VAL A 37 9.22 8.05 13.46
C VAL A 37 10.40 8.73 12.76
N ARG A 38 10.24 9.15 11.50
CA ARG A 38 11.26 9.88 10.74
C ARG A 38 11.22 11.40 10.95
N SER A 39 10.19 11.91 11.63
CA SER A 39 10.01 13.35 11.83
C SER A 39 11.16 13.95 12.63
N GLN A 40 11.80 14.98 12.09
CA GLN A 40 12.87 15.74 12.75
C GLN A 40 12.37 16.49 13.99
N HIS A 41 11.05 16.66 14.13
CA HIS A 41 10.42 17.32 15.28
C HIS A 41 10.15 16.36 16.43
N LEU A 42 10.33 15.06 16.24
CA LEU A 42 10.18 14.07 17.30
C LEU A 42 11.48 13.98 18.11
N PRO A 43 11.45 14.16 19.45
CA PRO A 43 12.64 13.96 20.27
C PRO A 43 13.22 12.55 20.08
N GLU A 44 14.55 12.43 19.97
CA GLU A 44 15.22 11.15 19.65
C GLU A 44 14.85 10.03 20.64
N GLU A 45 14.70 10.34 21.94
CA GLU A 45 14.23 9.40 22.96
C GLU A 45 12.85 8.79 22.63
N CYS A 46 11.96 9.60 22.02
CA CYS A 46 10.64 9.16 21.58
C CYS A 46 10.76 8.37 20.27
N ALA A 47 11.61 8.81 19.34
CA ALA A 47 11.86 8.10 18.09
C ALA A 47 12.38 6.67 18.36
N VAL A 48 13.35 6.52 19.27
CA VAL A 48 13.89 5.22 19.69
C VAL A 48 12.80 4.29 20.24
N GLN A 49 11.83 4.81 21.00
CA GLN A 49 10.73 4.02 21.54
C GLN A 49 9.68 3.65 20.49
N LEU A 50 9.44 4.51 19.49
CA LEU A 50 8.42 4.30 18.47
C LEU A 50 8.91 3.46 17.27
N ARG A 51 10.20 3.52 16.92
CA ARG A 51 10.83 2.70 15.86
C ARG A 51 10.43 1.22 15.91
N PRO A 52 10.57 0.48 17.03
CA PRO A 52 10.21 -0.93 17.07
C PRO A 52 8.71 -1.16 16.85
N LEU A 53 7.85 -0.24 17.31
CA LEU A 53 6.41 -0.35 17.15
C LEU A 53 5.97 -0.09 15.70
N ALA A 54 6.57 0.90 15.04
CA ALA A 54 6.37 1.14 13.62
C ALA A 54 6.89 -0.04 12.78
N GLY A 55 8.02 -0.63 13.17
CA GLY A 55 8.54 -1.85 12.52
C GLY A 55 7.59 -3.04 12.65
N LEU A 56 6.99 -3.25 13.83
CA LEU A 56 5.96 -4.30 14.03
C LEU A 56 4.70 -4.04 13.21
N LEU A 57 4.24 -2.79 13.15
CA LEU A 57 3.10 -2.39 12.32
C LEU A 57 3.39 -2.67 10.84
N LEU A 58 4.58 -2.29 10.36
CA LEU A 58 5.03 -2.54 9.00
C LEU A 58 5.03 -4.04 8.68
N GLN A 59 5.72 -4.85 9.50
CA GLN A 59 5.78 -6.29 9.29
C GLN A 59 4.38 -6.94 9.30
N SER A 60 3.51 -6.53 10.22
CA SER A 60 2.15 -7.04 10.31
C SER A 60 1.33 -6.66 9.08
N THR A 61 1.50 -5.43 8.60
CA THR A 61 0.84 -4.91 7.39
C THR A 61 1.29 -5.69 6.16
N LEU A 62 2.61 -5.82 5.94
CA LEU A 62 3.17 -6.55 4.78
C LEU A 62 2.71 -8.01 4.76
N LYS A 63 2.74 -8.68 5.91
CA LYS A 63 2.30 -10.08 6.04
C LYS A 63 0.81 -10.25 5.74
N GLY A 64 -0.02 -9.27 6.10
CA GLY A 64 -1.47 -9.29 5.91
C GLY A 64 -1.95 -8.72 4.57
N LEU A 65 -1.10 -8.01 3.82
CA LEU A 65 -1.54 -7.14 2.74
C LEU A 65 -2.27 -7.91 1.63
N SER A 66 -1.71 -9.01 1.14
CA SER A 66 -2.36 -9.79 0.08
C SER A 66 -3.70 -10.40 0.51
N ALA A 67 -3.82 -10.81 1.77
CA ALA A 67 -5.11 -11.28 2.31
C ALA A 67 -6.12 -10.14 2.39
N LYS A 68 -5.65 -8.92 2.68
CA LYS A 68 -6.48 -7.73 2.79
C LYS A 68 -7.02 -7.27 1.43
N PHE A 69 -6.19 -7.24 0.39
CA PHE A 69 -6.62 -7.02 -1.00
C PHE A 69 -7.74 -7.99 -1.40
N LYS A 70 -7.54 -9.29 -1.14
CA LYS A 70 -8.55 -10.33 -1.42
C LYS A 70 -9.84 -10.12 -0.62
N ALA A 71 -9.73 -9.75 0.66
CA ALA A 71 -10.88 -9.52 1.51
C ALA A 71 -11.70 -8.32 1.01
N GLU A 72 -11.05 -7.21 0.63
CA GLU A 72 -11.75 -6.03 0.13
C GLU A 72 -12.52 -6.34 -1.18
N CYS A 73 -11.90 -7.11 -2.08
CA CYS A 73 -12.55 -7.67 -3.27
C CYS A 73 -13.80 -8.53 -3.01
N VAL A 74 -13.95 -9.11 -1.81
CA VAL A 74 -15.10 -9.94 -1.44
C VAL A 74 -16.16 -9.11 -0.72
N PHE A 75 -15.76 -8.31 0.27
CA PHE A 75 -16.69 -7.59 1.14
C PHE A 75 -17.28 -6.33 0.50
N HIS A 76 -16.57 -5.69 -0.44
CA HIS A 76 -17.00 -4.41 -1.02
C HIS A 76 -17.73 -4.58 -2.37
N ARG A 77 -18.11 -5.82 -2.72
CA ARG A 77 -18.89 -6.18 -3.94
C ARG A 77 -20.30 -5.59 -4.03
N ARG A 78 -20.81 -4.89 -3.02
CA ARG A 78 -22.08 -4.16 -3.12
C ARG A 78 -21.84 -2.75 -3.66
N GLY A 79 -21.38 -2.66 -4.92
CA GLY A 79 -21.43 -1.41 -5.68
C GLY A 79 -20.13 -0.92 -6.34
N GLY A 80 -18.97 -1.55 -6.13
CA GLY A 80 -17.71 -1.09 -6.74
C GLY A 80 -16.69 -2.22 -6.90
N GLN A 81 -15.96 -2.18 -8.01
CA GLN A 81 -14.94 -3.14 -8.42
C GLN A 81 -13.73 -3.11 -7.46
N GLY A 82 -13.64 -4.04 -6.50
CA GLY A 82 -12.40 -4.30 -5.73
C GLY A 82 -11.64 -3.06 -5.22
N PRO A 83 -10.33 -3.16 -4.98
CA PRO A 83 -9.47 -2.00 -4.85
C PRO A 83 -9.32 -1.32 -6.20
N GLY A 84 -9.58 -0.02 -6.25
CA GLY A 84 -9.42 0.78 -7.47
C GLY A 84 -7.96 1.04 -7.81
N GLY A 85 -7.71 1.48 -9.05
CA GLY A 85 -6.36 1.79 -9.53
C GLY A 85 -5.58 2.78 -8.68
N PRO A 86 -6.20 3.88 -8.19
CA PRO A 86 -5.54 4.79 -7.27
C PRO A 86 -5.07 4.12 -5.97
N GLU A 87 -5.84 3.16 -5.44
CA GLU A 87 -5.48 2.44 -4.23
C GLU A 87 -4.27 1.53 -4.47
N VAL A 88 -4.28 0.75 -5.56
CA VAL A 88 -3.14 -0.10 -5.97
C VAL A 88 -1.88 0.74 -6.17
N ALA A 89 -2.00 1.86 -6.90
CA ALA A 89 -0.90 2.78 -7.15
C ALA A 89 -0.33 3.37 -5.84
N ALA A 90 -1.19 3.79 -4.92
CA ALA A 90 -0.76 4.35 -3.63
C ALA A 90 0.01 3.32 -2.78
N TRP A 91 -0.40 2.05 -2.81
CA TRP A 91 0.37 0.97 -2.16
C TRP A 91 1.72 0.74 -2.85
N CYS A 92 1.78 0.73 -4.17
CA CYS A 92 3.05 0.63 -4.91
C CYS A 92 3.99 1.80 -4.56
N THR A 93 3.48 3.04 -4.51
CA THR A 93 4.27 4.22 -4.14
C THR A 93 4.84 4.10 -2.73
N LEU A 94 4.00 3.74 -1.75
CA LEU A 94 4.45 3.55 -0.37
C LEU A 94 5.51 2.45 -0.26
N LEU A 95 5.32 1.34 -0.99
CA LEU A 95 6.22 0.19 -0.92
C LEU A 95 7.54 0.40 -1.66
N ALA A 96 7.57 1.33 -2.62
CA ALA A 96 8.78 1.72 -3.35
C ALA A 96 9.64 2.72 -2.55
N ASP A 97 9.08 3.38 -1.53
CA ASP A 97 9.81 4.31 -0.66
C ASP A 97 10.71 3.54 0.33
N SER A 98 11.84 3.06 -0.19
CA SER A 98 12.87 2.36 0.57
C SER A 98 13.46 3.19 1.72
N GLU A 99 13.45 4.52 1.60
CA GLU A 99 13.90 5.39 2.68
C GLU A 99 12.92 5.38 3.85
N LEU A 100 11.62 5.39 3.56
CA LEU A 100 10.56 5.39 4.57
C LEU A 100 10.43 4.03 5.24
N LEU A 101 10.54 2.95 4.46
CA LEU A 101 10.41 1.58 4.95
C LEU A 101 11.65 1.10 5.71
N GLY A 102 12.85 1.53 5.30
CA GLY A 102 14.11 1.05 5.84
C GLY A 102 14.31 -0.48 5.68
N THR A 103 13.54 -1.13 4.80
CA THR A 103 13.59 -2.57 4.56
C THR A 103 13.14 -2.91 3.14
N ASN A 104 13.54 -4.09 2.65
CA ASN A 104 13.10 -4.59 1.36
C ASN A 104 11.77 -5.31 1.49
N VAL A 105 10.84 -4.98 0.59
CA VAL A 105 9.55 -5.66 0.46
C VAL A 105 9.74 -6.99 -0.28
N ALA A 106 9.08 -8.04 0.19
CA ALA A 106 9.18 -9.38 -0.40
C ALA A 106 8.67 -9.39 -1.86
N GLU A 107 9.36 -10.13 -2.72
CA GLU A 107 9.07 -10.21 -4.17
C GLU A 107 7.64 -10.72 -4.43
N GLU A 108 7.16 -11.64 -3.61
CA GLU A 108 5.81 -12.19 -3.71
C GLU A 108 4.73 -11.10 -3.55
N LEU A 109 5.02 -10.05 -2.77
CA LEU A 109 4.09 -8.95 -2.59
C LEU A 109 4.07 -8.03 -3.82
N TRP A 110 5.22 -7.82 -4.45
CA TRP A 110 5.32 -7.10 -5.72
C TRP A 110 4.59 -7.82 -6.85
N GLN A 111 4.74 -9.15 -6.95
CA GLN A 111 4.00 -9.97 -7.89
C GLN A 111 2.49 -9.86 -7.66
N HIS A 112 2.05 -9.88 -6.41
CA HIS A 112 0.63 -9.69 -6.08
C HIS A 112 0.10 -8.32 -6.55
N LEU A 113 0.83 -7.24 -6.29
CA LEU A 113 0.44 -5.89 -6.72
C LEU A 113 0.42 -5.74 -8.24
N ALA A 114 1.36 -6.38 -8.94
CA ALA A 114 1.36 -6.41 -10.41
C ALA A 114 0.08 -7.08 -10.96
N GLU A 115 -0.37 -8.16 -10.33
CA GLU A 115 -1.63 -8.83 -10.72
C GLU A 115 -2.86 -7.97 -10.41
N GLU A 116 -2.91 -7.30 -9.26
CA GLU A 116 -4.02 -6.38 -8.96
C GLU A 116 -4.03 -5.16 -9.90
N ALA A 117 -2.86 -4.64 -10.29
CA ALA A 117 -2.73 -3.58 -11.28
C ALA A 117 -3.26 -4.02 -12.65
N LYS A 118 -2.89 -5.22 -13.13
CA LYS A 118 -3.41 -5.79 -14.38
C LYS A 118 -4.93 -5.92 -14.36
N ARG A 119 -5.50 -6.43 -13.27
CA ARG A 119 -6.97 -6.55 -13.11
C ARG A 119 -7.65 -5.20 -13.16
N THR A 120 -7.05 -4.20 -12.52
CA THR A 120 -7.59 -2.84 -12.51
C THR A 120 -7.58 -2.22 -13.91
N LEU A 121 -6.47 -2.36 -14.64
CA LEU A 121 -6.35 -1.87 -16.02
C LEU A 121 -7.38 -2.54 -16.94
N ALA A 122 -7.54 -3.86 -16.83
CA ALA A 122 -8.57 -4.59 -17.58
C ALA A 122 -9.98 -4.10 -17.24
N ALA A 123 -10.28 -3.87 -15.96
CA ALA A 123 -11.58 -3.37 -15.51
C ALA A 123 -11.88 -1.93 -15.98
N ALA A 124 -10.84 -1.13 -16.20
CA ALA A 124 -10.94 0.21 -16.78
C ALA A 124 -11.01 0.21 -18.32
N GLY A 125 -10.97 -0.95 -18.97
CA GLY A 125 -10.91 -1.06 -20.44
C GLY A 125 -9.56 -0.65 -21.04
N LEU A 126 -8.52 -0.47 -20.21
CA LEU A 126 -7.16 -0.10 -20.61
C LEU A 126 -6.24 -1.32 -20.76
N GLY A 127 -6.79 -2.54 -20.67
CA GLY A 127 -6.05 -3.80 -20.59
C GLY A 127 -6.40 -4.83 -21.67
N GLU A 128 -7.15 -4.45 -22.71
CA GLU A 128 -7.28 -5.29 -23.91
C GLU A 128 -5.95 -5.27 -24.66
N TYR A 129 -5.03 -6.15 -24.24
CA TYR A 129 -4.06 -6.70 -25.19
C TYR A 129 -4.89 -7.55 -26.14
N GLU A 130 -5.47 -6.94 -27.18
CA GLU A 130 -5.86 -7.71 -28.35
C GLU A 130 -4.64 -8.53 -28.73
N ASP A 131 -4.83 -9.85 -28.77
CA ASP A 131 -3.93 -10.82 -29.36
C ASP A 131 -3.93 -10.55 -30.88
N VAL A 132 -3.46 -9.37 -31.29
CA VAL A 132 -3.30 -9.00 -32.68
C VAL A 132 -2.05 -9.72 -33.14
N ALA A 133 -2.25 -10.95 -33.58
CA ALA A 133 -1.34 -11.62 -34.48
C ALA A 133 -0.91 -10.64 -35.58
N GLY A 134 0.27 -10.02 -35.42
CA GLY A 134 0.95 -9.29 -36.48
C GLY A 134 1.19 -7.78 -36.32
N ALA A 135 0.93 -7.12 -35.18
CA ALA A 135 1.29 -5.71 -35.05
C ALA A 135 1.98 -5.38 -33.71
N GLN A 136 3.32 -5.31 -33.75
CA GLN A 136 4.14 -4.71 -32.71
C GLN A 136 3.75 -3.22 -32.52
N ARG A 137 2.84 -2.94 -31.58
CA ARG A 137 2.80 -1.65 -30.90
C ARG A 137 3.11 -1.90 -29.44
N GLU A 138 4.39 -1.76 -29.10
CA GLU A 138 4.83 -1.57 -27.72
C GLU A 138 4.21 -0.27 -27.20
N ALA A 139 3.05 -0.37 -26.57
CA ALA A 139 2.58 0.70 -25.70
C ALA A 139 3.49 0.70 -24.46
N SER A 140 4.59 1.46 -24.54
CA SER A 140 5.45 1.74 -23.39
C SER A 140 4.58 2.29 -22.26
N GLY A 141 4.73 1.78 -21.04
CA GLY A 141 3.93 2.20 -19.87
C GLY A 141 3.97 3.72 -19.60
N ALA A 142 4.95 4.43 -20.16
CA ALA A 142 5.01 5.89 -20.17
C ALA A 142 3.84 6.55 -20.94
N ALA A 143 3.34 5.95 -22.01
CA ALA A 143 2.24 6.49 -22.80
C ALA A 143 0.90 6.42 -22.04
N VAL A 144 0.67 5.30 -21.33
CA VAL A 144 -0.53 5.11 -20.51
C VAL A 144 -0.52 6.03 -19.28
N ALA A 145 0.65 6.28 -18.71
CA ALA A 145 0.79 7.23 -17.59
C ALA A 145 0.45 8.68 -17.99
N VAL A 146 0.68 9.07 -19.24
CA VAL A 146 0.35 10.42 -19.74
C VAL A 146 -1.16 10.60 -19.94
N GLU A 147 -1.88 9.57 -20.38
CA GLU A 147 -3.35 9.63 -20.53
C GLU A 147 -4.09 9.69 -19.19
N LEU A 148 -3.55 9.08 -18.13
CA LEU A 148 -4.17 9.10 -16.80
C LEU A 148 -3.98 10.42 -16.01
N LEU A 149 -3.12 11.32 -16.49
CA LEU A 149 -2.79 12.59 -15.84
C LEU A 149 -3.40 13.83 -16.53
N GLN A 150 -4.25 13.64 -17.55
CA GLN A 150 -5.04 14.69 -18.21
C GLN A 150 -6.48 14.70 -17.69
#